data_AF-A0A177B1B9-F1
#
_entry.id   AF-A0A177B1B9-F1
#
_cell.length_a   1.000
_cell.length_b   1.000
_cell.length_c   1.000
_cell.angle_alpha   90.00
_cell.angle_beta   90.00
_cell.angle_gamma   90.00
#
_symmetry.space_group_name_H-M   'P 1'
#
loop_
_entity.id
_entity.type
_entity.pdbx_description
1 polymer ?
#
loop_
_entity_poly.entity_id
_entity_poly.type
_entity_poly.pdbx_seq_one_letter_code
_entity_poly.pdbx_strand_id
1 'polypeptide(L)'
;MDDSGSDYYLKNSNEHVINKTINTFVDELDINNEFLKKLVDCKILSMESHENIMCRPNRKAKVAQLMKLIKSRGPGALVSLAQILDQEEKTRHLAEIIRYVSIEEIKNDT
;
A
#
# COMPACT_ATOMS: atom_id res chain seq x y z
N MET A 1 -13.35 9.41 -28.58
CA MET A 1 -13.65 8.26 -27.71
C MET A 1 -12.81 8.46 -26.47
N ASP A 2 -13.45 8.81 -25.37
CA ASP A 2 -12.83 9.15 -24.10
C ASP A 2 -12.20 7.90 -23.46
N ASP A 3 -10.87 7.83 -23.54
CA ASP A 3 -10.03 6.78 -22.93
C ASP A 3 -9.82 7.03 -21.41
N SER A 4 -10.84 7.57 -20.73
CA SER A 4 -10.76 8.01 -19.32
C SER A 4 -11.48 7.11 -18.33
N GLY A 5 -12.09 6.01 -18.80
CA GLY A 5 -12.79 5.06 -17.93
C GLY A 5 -11.84 4.22 -17.09
N SER A 6 -10.82 3.61 -17.70
CA SER A 6 -9.98 2.56 -17.07
C SER A 6 -9.23 3.04 -15.82
N ASP A 7 -8.62 4.24 -15.88
CA ASP A 7 -7.87 4.79 -14.74
C ASP A 7 -8.77 5.20 -13.57
N TYR A 8 -10.04 5.55 -13.81
CA TYR A 8 -10.97 5.96 -12.76
C TYR A 8 -11.42 4.76 -11.91
N TYR A 9 -11.66 3.60 -12.54
CA TYR A 9 -12.02 2.36 -11.84
C TYR A 9 -10.84 1.82 -11.01
N LEU A 10 -9.64 1.78 -11.59
CA LEU A 10 -8.43 1.36 -10.88
C LEU A 10 -8.10 2.24 -9.65
N LYS A 11 -8.45 3.54 -9.71
CA LYS A 11 -8.23 4.48 -8.62
C LYS A 11 -9.21 4.30 -7.46
N ASN A 12 -10.47 3.98 -7.74
CA ASN A 12 -11.49 3.72 -6.72
C ASN A 12 -11.26 2.38 -6.00
N SER A 13 -10.90 1.31 -6.72
CA SER A 13 -10.59 0.02 -6.11
C SER A 13 -9.36 0.09 -5.20
N ASN A 14 -8.34 0.88 -5.56
CA ASN A 14 -7.14 1.08 -4.74
C ASN A 14 -7.44 1.79 -3.40
N GLU A 15 -8.30 2.81 -3.42
CA GLU A 15 -8.75 3.48 -2.19
C GLU A 15 -9.43 2.51 -1.22
N HIS A 16 -10.29 1.65 -1.74
CA HIS A 16 -11.03 0.71 -0.92
C HIS A 16 -10.15 -0.44 -0.39
N VAL A 17 -9.24 -0.97 -1.22
CA VAL A 17 -8.23 -1.94 -0.78
C VAL A 17 -7.39 -1.34 0.36
N ILE A 18 -6.92 -0.11 0.21
CA ILE A 18 -6.17 0.59 1.27
C ILE A 18 -7.00 0.74 2.54
N ASN A 19 -8.26 1.17 2.44
CA ASN A 19 -9.13 1.37 3.60
C ASN A 19 -9.47 0.05 4.31
N LYS A 20 -9.65 -1.06 3.58
CA LYS A 20 -9.91 -2.39 4.16
C LYS A 20 -8.67 -2.99 4.84
N THR A 21 -7.48 -2.75 4.28
CA THR A 21 -6.23 -3.35 4.76
C THR A 21 -5.53 -2.55 5.84
N ILE A 22 -5.85 -1.26 6.00
CA ILE A 22 -5.14 -0.37 6.93
C ILE A 22 -5.17 -0.86 8.38
N ASN A 23 -6.28 -1.41 8.87
CA ASN A 23 -6.38 -1.86 10.26
C ASN A 23 -5.44 -3.04 10.52
N THR A 24 -5.47 -4.05 9.64
CA THR A 24 -4.55 -5.19 9.71
C THR A 24 -3.10 -4.74 9.66
N PHE A 25 -2.77 -3.78 8.78
CA PHE A 25 -1.40 -3.28 8.67
C PHE A 25 -0.99 -2.47 9.89
N VAL A 26 -1.90 -1.73 10.53
CA VAL A 26 -1.61 -1.02 11.78
C VAL A 26 -1.23 -1.99 12.90
N ASP A 27 -1.84 -3.17 12.94
CA ASP A 27 -1.56 -4.16 13.99
C ASP A 27 -0.28 -4.97 13.68
N GLU A 28 -0.06 -5.31 12.42
CA GLU A 28 0.92 -6.34 12.03
C GLU A 28 2.16 -5.80 11.29
N LEU A 29 2.07 -4.66 10.61
CA LEU A 29 3.19 -4.11 9.85
C LEU A 29 4.14 -3.32 10.76
N ASP A 30 5.35 -3.84 10.93
CA ASP A 30 6.43 -3.11 11.59
C ASP A 30 7.10 -2.11 10.62
N ILE A 31 6.76 -0.83 10.76
CA ILE A 31 7.38 0.24 9.96
C ILE A 31 8.66 0.71 10.64
N ASN A 32 9.77 0.14 10.16
CA ASN A 32 11.14 0.48 10.56
C ASN A 32 11.97 1.04 9.38
N ASN A 33 13.18 1.53 9.68
CA ASN A 33 14.07 2.12 8.67
C ASN A 33 14.45 1.12 7.55
N GLU A 34 14.64 -0.16 7.87
CA GLU A 34 15.03 -1.16 6.87
C GLU A 34 13.91 -1.35 5.84
N PHE A 35 12.68 -1.54 6.32
CA PHE A 35 11.51 -1.68 5.47
C PHE A 35 11.29 -0.43 4.60
N LEU A 36 11.31 0.76 5.20
CA LEU A 36 11.11 2.00 4.44
C LEU A 36 12.24 2.26 3.45
N LYS A 37 13.48 1.87 3.76
CA LYS A 37 14.61 1.97 2.84
C LYS A 37 14.41 1.07 1.61
N LYS A 38 13.91 -0.15 1.78
CA LYS A 38 13.52 -1.03 0.64
C LYS A 38 12.50 -0.34 -0.26
N LEU A 39 11.51 0.35 0.31
CA LEU A 39 10.52 1.11 -0.47
C LEU A 39 11.16 2.29 -1.25
N VAL A 40 12.19 2.93 -0.69
CA VAL A 40 12.95 3.99 -1.38
C VAL A 40 13.81 3.42 -2.51
N ASP A 41 14.51 2.30 -2.26
CA ASP A 41 15.37 1.63 -3.24
C ASP A 41 14.54 1.13 -4.44
N CYS A 42 13.32 0.64 -4.18
CA CYS A 42 12.35 0.27 -5.22
C CYS A 42 11.65 1.49 -5.88
N LYS A 43 12.04 2.73 -5.54
CA LYS A 43 11.45 3.99 -6.02
C LYS A 43 9.95 4.15 -5.74
N ILE A 44 9.42 3.37 -4.81
CA ILE A 44 8.02 3.46 -4.34
C ILE A 44 7.85 4.72 -3.49
N LEU A 45 8.84 5.04 -2.65
CA LEU A 45 8.89 6.25 -1.84
C LEU A 45 10.11 7.10 -2.20
N SER A 46 10.06 8.39 -1.87
CA SER A 46 11.25 9.25 -1.83
C SER A 46 11.89 9.21 -0.43
N MET A 47 13.13 9.67 -0.31
CA MET A 47 13.79 9.83 0.98
C MET A 47 13.02 10.81 1.90
N GLU A 48 12.43 11.86 1.33
CA GLU A 48 11.55 12.78 2.05
C GLU A 48 10.32 12.05 2.62
N SER A 49 9.67 11.18 1.83
CA SER A 49 8.56 10.36 2.31
C SER A 49 8.98 9.41 3.43
N HIS A 50 10.16 8.82 3.33
CA HIS A 50 10.74 7.97 4.36
C HIS A 50 10.86 8.73 5.69
N GLU A 51 11.49 9.91 5.68
CA GLU A 51 11.63 10.77 6.86
C GLU A 51 10.27 11.19 7.42
N ASN A 52 9.33 11.58 6.55
CA ASN A 52 7.98 11.97 6.94
C ASN A 52 7.22 10.86 7.69
N ILE A 53 7.38 9.59 7.25
CA ILE A 53 6.81 8.43 7.93
C ILE A 53 7.54 8.21 9.25
N MET A 54 8.87 8.25 9.28
CA MET A 54 9.65 7.98 10.50
C MET A 54 9.41 8.99 11.61
N CYS A 55 9.08 10.25 11.28
CA CYS A 55 8.71 11.29 12.24
C CYS A 55 7.34 11.09 12.90
N ARG A 56 6.56 10.07 12.53
CA ARG A 56 5.23 9.82 13.13
C ARG A 56 5.37 9.14 14.50
N PRO A 57 4.54 9.55 15.48
CA PRO A 57 4.76 9.22 16.90
C PRO A 57 4.42 7.76 17.27
N ASN A 58 3.60 7.08 16.47
CA ASN A 58 3.18 5.71 16.75
C ASN A 58 2.97 4.91 15.46
N ARG A 59 2.89 3.58 15.60
CA ARG A 59 2.74 2.64 14.48
C ARG A 59 1.52 2.97 13.61
N LYS A 60 0.39 3.27 14.24
CA LYS A 60 -0.84 3.65 13.55
C LYS A 60 -0.64 4.86 12.62
N ALA A 61 -0.03 5.92 13.13
CA ALA A 61 0.26 7.12 12.35
C ALA A 61 1.28 6.87 11.23
N LYS A 62 2.28 6.00 11.47
CA LYS A 62 3.24 5.58 10.43
C LYS A 62 2.56 4.85 9.29
N VAL A 63 1.73 3.85 9.60
CA VAL A 63 1.02 3.04 8.61
C VAL A 63 0.03 3.90 7.84
N ALA A 64 -0.75 4.75 8.52
CA ALA A 64 -1.65 5.68 7.85
C ALA A 64 -0.93 6.62 6.89
N GLN A 65 0.24 7.14 7.29
CA GLN A 65 1.04 8.00 6.43
C GLN A 65 1.61 7.23 5.22
N LEU A 66 2.12 6.02 5.42
CA LEU A 66 2.60 5.15 4.35
C LEU A 66 1.46 4.89 3.34
N MET A 67 0.30 4.45 3.81
CA MET A 67 -0.84 4.13 2.96
C MET A 67 -1.36 5.35 2.19
N LYS A 68 -1.37 6.53 2.83
CA LYS A 68 -1.71 7.79 2.16
C LYS A 68 -0.75 8.09 1.00
N LEU A 69 0.55 7.87 1.20
CA LEU A 69 1.55 8.09 0.16
C LEU A 69 1.41 7.07 -0.99
N ILE A 70 1.20 5.79 -0.67
CA ILE A 70 0.96 4.75 -1.66
C ILE A 70 -0.29 5.06 -2.49
N LYS A 71 -1.40 5.44 -1.83
CA LYS A 71 -2.65 5.88 -2.49
C LYS A 71 -2.39 6.99 -3.50
N SER A 72 -1.62 8.02 -3.10
CA SER A 72 -1.34 9.17 -3.95
C SER A 72 -0.52 8.85 -5.21
N ARG A 73 0.24 7.75 -5.19
CA ARG A 73 1.06 7.29 -6.32
C ARG A 73 0.31 6.35 -7.27
N GLY A 74 -0.88 5.90 -6.89
CA GLY A 74 -1.74 5.07 -7.73
C GLY A 74 -1.50 3.55 -7.58
N PRO A 75 -2.19 2.75 -8.39
CA PRO A 75 -2.28 1.29 -8.21
C PRO A 75 -0.94 0.57 -8.35
N GLY A 76 -0.03 1.07 -9.19
CA GLY A 76 1.32 0.50 -9.34
C GLY A 76 2.12 0.49 -8.04
N ALA A 77 1.98 1.52 -7.20
CA ALA A 77 2.67 1.59 -5.91
C ALA A 77 2.13 0.56 -4.91
N LEU A 78 0.83 0.27 -4.95
CA LEU A 78 0.21 -0.77 -4.12
C LEU A 78 0.69 -2.17 -4.55
N VAL A 79 0.79 -2.42 -5.86
CA VAL A 79 1.33 -3.69 -6.39
C VAL A 79 2.79 -3.88 -5.97
N SER A 80 3.62 -2.85 -6.09
CA SER A 80 5.02 -2.93 -5.67
C SER A 80 5.16 -3.10 -4.15
N LEU A 81 4.29 -2.48 -3.35
CA LEU A 81 4.24 -2.72 -1.91
C LEU A 81 3.91 -4.19 -1.61
N ALA A 82 2.90 -4.76 -2.27
CA ALA A 82 2.53 -6.17 -2.09
C ALA A 82 3.68 -7.11 -2.49
N GLN A 83 4.43 -6.80 -3.55
CA GLN A 83 5.59 -7.59 -3.95
C GLN A 83 6.70 -7.59 -2.89
N ILE A 84 6.96 -6.47 -2.24
CA ILE A 84 7.97 -6.39 -1.16
C ILE A 84 7.50 -7.16 0.07
N LEU A 85 6.22 -7.06 0.42
CA LEU A 85 5.66 -7.80 1.54
C LEU A 85 5.69 -9.32 1.32
N ASP A 86 5.54 -9.77 0.06
CA ASP A 86 5.59 -11.20 -0.33
C ASP A 86 7.00 -11.81 -0.23
N GLN A 87 8.05 -10.97 -0.33
CA GLN A 87 9.45 -11.39 -0.23
C GLN A 87 9.85 -11.79 1.18
N GLU A 88 9.18 -11.25 2.20
CA GLU A 88 9.47 -11.56 3.60
C GLU A 88 8.40 -12.49 4.18
N GLU A 89 8.82 -13.64 4.71
CA GLU A 89 7.90 -14.63 5.28
C GLU A 89 6.97 -14.05 6.35
N LYS A 90 7.47 -13.11 7.15
CA LYS A 90 6.72 -12.44 8.23
C LYS A 90 5.62 -11.51 7.74
N THR A 91 5.67 -11.05 6.50
CA THR A 91 4.70 -10.11 5.93
C THR A 91 3.98 -10.67 4.71
N ARG A 92 4.26 -11.92 4.34
CA ARG A 92 3.69 -12.56 3.15
C ARG A 92 2.17 -12.56 3.17
N HIS A 93 1.57 -12.86 4.33
CA HIS A 93 0.12 -12.85 4.50
C HIS A 93 -0.48 -11.45 4.26
N LEU A 94 0.24 -10.37 4.57
CA LEU A 94 -0.21 -8.99 4.27
C LEU A 94 -0.28 -8.74 2.76
N ALA A 95 0.64 -9.31 1.98
CA ALA A 95 0.58 -9.27 0.51
C ALA A 95 -0.62 -10.06 -0.02
N GLU A 96 -0.91 -11.22 0.56
CA GLU A 96 -2.07 -12.05 0.21
C GLU A 96 -3.38 -11.32 0.50
N ILE A 97 -3.48 -10.60 1.61
CA ILE A 97 -4.65 -9.78 1.93
C ILE A 97 -4.87 -8.69 0.87
N ILE A 98 -3.81 -7.97 0.46
CA ILE A 98 -3.91 -6.98 -0.62
C ILE A 98 -4.45 -7.65 -1.90
N ARG A 99 -3.89 -8.81 -2.29
CA ARG A 99 -4.33 -9.54 -3.50
C ARG A 99 -5.77 -10.01 -3.39
N TYR A 100 -6.16 -10.59 -2.25
CA TYR A 100 -7.50 -11.10 -2.01
C TYR A 100 -8.55 -9.98 -2.11
N VAL A 101 -8.34 -8.89 -1.37
CA VAL A 101 -9.25 -7.73 -1.42
C VAL A 101 -9.29 -7.16 -2.84
N SER A 102 -8.15 -7.07 -3.54
CA SER A 102 -8.13 -6.60 -4.94
C SER A 102 -8.96 -7.48 -5.88
N ILE A 103 -8.98 -8.81 -5.68
CA ILE A 103 -9.78 -9.74 -6.49
C ILE A 103 -11.28 -9.64 -6.13
N GLU A 104 -11.63 -9.50 -4.86
CA GLU A 104 -13.02 -9.32 -4.44
C GLU A 104 -13.66 -8.06 -5.03
N GLU A 105 -12.91 -6.97 -5.13
CA GLU A 105 -13.41 -5.73 -5.74
C GLU A 105 -13.67 -5.91 -7.24
N ILE A 106 -12.86 -6.70 -7.96
CA ILE A 106 -13.11 -7.02 -9.37
C ILE A 106 -14.41 -7.85 -9.53
N LYS A 107 -14.69 -8.76 -8.59
CA LYS A 107 -15.87 -9.64 -8.65
C LYS A 107 -17.18 -8.94 -8.27
N ASN A 108 -17.16 -8.00 -7.34
CA ASN A 108 -18.38 -7.31 -6.89
C ASN A 108 -18.84 -6.20 -7.84
N ASP A 109 -18.02 -5.82 -8.83
CA ASP A 109 -18.35 -4.84 -9.88
C ASP A 109 -18.84 -5.51 -11.19
N THR A 110 -19.12 -6.83 -11.19
CA THR A 110 -19.66 -7.60 -12.34
C THR A 110 -21.12 -7.96 -12.14
#